data_AF-A0A9E1AUE6-F1
#
_entry.id   AF-A0A9E1AUE6-F1
#
_cell.length_a   1.000
_cell.length_b   1.000
_cell.length_c   1.000
_cell.angle_alpha   90.00
_cell.angle_beta   90.00
_cell.angle_gamma   90.00
#
_symmetry.space_group_name_H-M   'P 1'
#
loop_
_entity.id
_entity.type
_entity.pdbx_description
1 polymer ?
#
loop_
_entity_poly.entity_id
_entity_poly.type
_entity_poly.pdbx_seq_one_letter_code
_entity_poly.pdbx_strand_id
1 'polypeptide(L)'
;MLEKFIKKDSNEILENVLAQKDVDERTKNLLQGILYKIDVSYKDYQNAKVIQRNKKEYVDEINKNIKRKCNKIVTVSFNEKIEEEKIKKSLEKNKFYIDENQIITYPIEEKILYAIEKSINNNKIVNSKYEIISEPLSNLIMTGKSLDRVEVLRDFNGWSWTTIKTEIESISSNLVYQILQILLGEEFMDNWSFDTDGIIDYYSMFKEQISNKYGIENAKKLYEIIEKIAIMNEIEQDIDFKSEKIQQLNEIDNDIKKRTNVEQYITELTEEKKKAEKEIAVIQKILSSEKELKNQYQKVNEGVPIEKKVFSVRVLRQQLNAKKQENLKNIEDINFKLLPYNYVESKEKITQKKNLLETIYYTEEEQKEVYLKFVITFLECFKQEIKNANKDTLLNLIYKFRYYMLIPFNTQDSIKDISELKEEITEIEKELIKIGKKEKIVSKEVPFEVWTHIFETRIIDLKELYYKIFAEYDKKYFQLFDENISEEKFIINNIEKNKINKKIKIFN
;
A
#
# COMPACT_ATOMS: atom_id res chain seq x y z
N MET A 1 44.95 -13.61 8.61
CA MET A 1 45.39 -12.30 9.14
C MET A 1 45.46 -11.21 8.05
N LEU A 2 44.60 -11.27 7.02
CA LEU A 2 44.53 -10.31 5.90
C LEU A 2 43.07 -9.94 5.54
N GLU A 3 42.13 -10.07 6.48
CA GLU A 3 40.72 -9.62 6.33
C GLU A 3 40.43 -8.34 7.14
N LYS A 4 41.47 -7.56 7.48
CA LYS A 4 41.35 -6.34 8.30
C LYS A 4 41.49 -5.01 7.54
N PHE A 5 41.51 -5.03 6.20
CA PHE A 5 41.59 -3.85 5.34
C PHE A 5 40.77 -4.19 4.09
N ILE A 6 39.58 -3.66 3.78
CA ILE A 6 39.04 -2.29 3.81
C ILE A 6 37.53 -2.40 4.06
N LYS A 7 37.07 -2.11 5.28
CA LYS A 7 35.65 -1.80 5.51
C LYS A 7 35.55 -0.31 5.17
N LYS A 8 35.08 0.07 3.98
CA LYS A 8 34.71 1.47 3.74
C LYS A 8 33.70 1.84 4.82
N ASP A 9 34.01 2.86 5.61
CA ASP A 9 33.12 3.32 6.66
C ASP A 9 31.82 3.79 5.98
N SER A 10 30.65 3.36 6.46
CA SER A 10 29.36 3.81 5.92
C SER A 10 29.28 5.34 5.94
N ASN A 11 29.93 5.97 6.93
CA ASN A 11 30.10 7.42 6.99
C ASN A 11 30.98 7.95 5.86
N GLU A 12 32.08 7.29 5.51
CA GLU A 12 32.93 7.70 4.38
C GLU A 12 32.15 7.63 3.05
N ILE A 13 31.29 6.62 2.88
CA ILE A 13 30.42 6.51 1.70
C ILE A 13 29.40 7.66 1.69
N LEU A 14 28.77 7.94 2.83
CA LEU A 14 27.82 9.04 2.96
C LEU A 14 28.49 10.39 2.67
N GLU A 15 29.66 10.66 3.25
CA GLU A 15 30.46 11.87 3.00
C GLU A 15 30.69 12.11 1.51
N ASN A 16 31.09 11.06 0.79
CA ASN A 16 31.32 11.14 -0.66
C ASN A 16 30.03 11.42 -1.44
N VAL A 17 28.88 10.91 -0.99
CA VAL A 17 27.57 11.20 -1.59
C VAL A 17 27.15 12.65 -1.30
N LEU A 18 27.32 13.11 -0.07
CA LEU A 18 26.93 14.47 0.35
C LEU A 18 27.82 15.54 -0.24
N ALA A 19 29.10 15.26 -0.50
CA ALA A 19 30.01 16.17 -1.20
C ALA A 19 29.56 16.51 -2.63
N GLN A 20 28.66 15.71 -3.22
CA GLN A 20 28.08 15.93 -4.54
C GLN A 20 26.71 16.65 -4.48
N LYS A 21 26.26 17.06 -3.29
CA LYS A 21 24.93 17.63 -3.02
C LYS A 21 25.07 19.01 -2.36
N ASP A 22 24.04 19.84 -2.49
CA ASP A 22 23.89 21.08 -1.72
C ASP A 22 23.28 20.75 -0.34
N VAL A 23 24.14 20.42 0.62
CA VAL A 23 23.76 20.02 1.98
C VAL A 23 24.58 20.82 2.97
N ASP A 24 23.91 21.49 3.91
CA ASP A 24 24.60 22.25 4.95
C ASP A 24 25.20 21.33 6.03
N GLU A 25 26.17 21.86 6.78
CA GLU A 25 26.90 21.09 7.80
C GLU A 25 25.96 20.55 8.89
N ARG A 26 24.88 21.27 9.19
CA ARG A 26 23.86 20.82 10.14
C ARG A 26 23.14 19.56 9.66
N THR A 27 22.65 19.58 8.42
CA THR A 27 21.93 18.45 7.82
C THR A 27 22.85 17.25 7.65
N LYS A 28 24.10 17.51 7.27
CA LYS A 28 25.15 16.49 7.17
C LYS A 28 25.36 15.75 8.50
N ASN A 29 25.49 16.48 9.61
CA ASN A 29 25.62 15.90 10.94
C ASN A 29 24.38 15.07 11.34
N LEU A 30 23.17 15.52 10.99
CA LEU A 30 21.94 14.77 11.25
C LEU A 30 21.88 13.46 10.44
N LEU A 31 22.30 13.47 9.17
CA LEU A 31 22.36 12.27 8.32
C LEU A 31 23.37 11.24 8.84
N GLN A 32 24.53 11.69 9.32
CA GLN A 32 25.49 10.82 10.00
C GLN A 32 24.89 10.23 11.30
N GLY A 33 24.18 11.05 12.08
CA GLY A 33 23.46 10.63 13.28
C GLY A 33 22.41 9.55 12.98
N ILE A 34 21.65 9.69 11.89
CA ILE A 34 20.71 8.68 11.40
C ILE A 34 21.43 7.35 11.13
N LEU A 35 22.55 7.35 10.40
CA LEU A 35 23.28 6.12 10.12
C LEU A 35 23.82 5.46 11.39
N TYR A 36 24.29 6.25 12.36
CA TYR A 36 24.73 5.73 13.66
C TYR A 36 23.58 5.07 14.44
N LYS A 37 22.42 5.71 14.52
CA LYS A 37 21.25 5.11 15.22
C LYS A 37 20.77 3.85 14.53
N ILE A 38 20.75 3.82 13.19
CA ILE A 38 20.45 2.60 12.43
C ILE A 38 21.47 1.51 12.77
N ASP A 39 22.77 1.85 12.89
CA ASP A 39 23.81 0.86 13.21
C ASP A 39 23.54 0.11 14.52
N VAL A 40 23.03 0.84 15.51
CA VAL A 40 22.66 0.35 16.84
C VAL A 40 21.33 -0.42 16.80
N SER A 41 20.29 0.14 16.17
CA SER A 41 18.93 -0.39 16.19
C SER A 41 18.67 -1.56 15.23
N TYR A 42 19.49 -1.71 14.17
CA TYR A 42 19.16 -2.60 13.06
C TYR A 42 19.00 -4.07 13.46
N LYS A 43 19.82 -4.56 14.39
CA LYS A 43 19.75 -5.96 14.82
C LYS A 43 18.41 -6.27 15.50
N ASP A 44 17.92 -5.36 16.32
CA ASP A 44 16.64 -5.51 17.02
C ASP A 44 15.47 -5.43 16.04
N TYR A 45 15.52 -4.47 15.11
CA TYR A 45 14.58 -4.35 13.99
C TYR A 45 14.53 -5.64 13.15
N GLN A 46 15.69 -6.16 12.75
CA GLN A 46 15.82 -7.37 11.94
C GLN A 46 15.23 -8.59 12.66
N ASN A 47 15.53 -8.75 13.95
CA ASN A 47 15.04 -9.85 14.78
C ASN A 47 13.53 -9.77 15.01
N ALA A 48 13.02 -8.61 15.43
CA ALA A 48 11.60 -8.44 15.74
C ALA A 48 10.71 -8.72 14.52
N LYS A 49 11.16 -8.32 13.33
CA LYS A 49 10.37 -8.41 12.09
C LYS A 49 10.72 -9.62 11.21
N VAL A 50 11.77 -10.36 11.54
CA VAL A 50 12.26 -11.53 10.79
C VAL A 50 12.62 -11.17 9.35
N ILE A 51 13.41 -10.11 9.21
CA ILE A 51 13.89 -9.59 7.91
C ILE A 51 15.15 -10.35 7.48
N GLN A 52 15.28 -10.59 6.17
CA GLN A 52 16.43 -11.32 5.62
C GLN A 52 17.57 -10.37 5.21
N ARG A 53 17.22 -9.20 4.69
CA ARG A 53 18.18 -8.15 4.34
C ARG A 53 19.13 -7.88 5.49
N ASN A 54 20.39 -7.63 5.15
CA ASN A 54 21.42 -7.28 6.13
C ASN A 54 21.60 -5.76 6.26
N LYS A 55 22.22 -5.34 7.38
CA LYS A 55 22.46 -3.92 7.70
C LYS A 55 23.19 -3.18 6.58
N LYS A 56 24.15 -3.83 5.92
CA LYS A 56 24.95 -3.19 4.88
C LYS A 56 24.08 -2.86 3.67
N GLU A 57 23.28 -3.82 3.19
CA GLU A 57 22.33 -3.60 2.09
C GLU A 57 21.34 -2.48 2.41
N TYR A 58 20.86 -2.43 3.65
CA TYR A 58 19.94 -1.40 4.11
C TYR A 58 20.57 0.01 4.06
N VAL A 59 21.78 0.16 4.60
CA VAL A 59 22.51 1.45 4.60
C VAL A 59 22.94 1.84 3.18
N ASP A 60 23.35 0.86 2.36
CA ASP A 60 23.70 1.09 0.96
C ASP A 60 22.49 1.60 0.15
N GLU A 61 21.27 1.11 0.43
CA GLU A 61 20.04 1.63 -0.18
C GLU A 61 19.76 3.08 0.25
N ILE A 62 19.89 3.43 1.53
CA ILE A 62 19.73 4.82 2.01
C ILE A 62 20.71 5.74 1.28
N ASN A 63 21.99 5.37 1.23
CA ASN A 63 23.01 6.15 0.51
C ASN A 63 22.66 6.31 -0.98
N LYS A 64 22.14 5.24 -1.61
CA LYS A 64 21.67 5.29 -3.01
C LYS A 64 20.48 6.23 -3.18
N ASN A 65 19.56 6.26 -2.22
CA ASN A 65 18.36 7.11 -2.27
C ASN A 65 18.73 8.58 -2.06
N ILE A 66 19.62 8.88 -1.10
CA ILE A 66 20.20 10.22 -0.93
C ILE A 66 20.88 10.68 -2.22
N LYS A 67 21.62 9.80 -2.91
CA LYS A 67 22.28 10.12 -4.18
C LYS A 67 21.28 10.41 -5.32
N ARG A 68 20.08 9.85 -5.31
CA ARG A 68 19.08 9.98 -6.38
C ARG A 68 18.22 11.25 -6.24
N LYS A 69 17.63 11.67 -7.38
CA LYS A 69 16.61 12.72 -7.60
C LYS A 69 16.86 14.14 -7.04
N CYS A 70 17.20 14.29 -5.76
CA CYS A 70 17.27 15.58 -5.09
C CYS A 70 18.70 16.16 -5.05
N ASN A 71 18.93 17.40 -5.49
CA ASN A 71 20.25 18.02 -5.44
C ASN A 71 20.55 18.72 -4.12
N LYS A 72 19.51 19.11 -3.36
CA LYS A 72 19.63 19.93 -2.16
C LYS A 72 18.85 19.36 -0.98
N ILE A 73 19.51 19.12 0.15
CA ILE A 73 18.83 18.66 1.38
C ILE A 73 19.18 19.64 2.49
N VAL A 74 18.18 20.34 3.03
CA VAL A 74 18.39 21.38 4.04
C VAL A 74 17.45 21.20 5.23
N THR A 75 17.99 21.45 6.42
CA THR A 75 17.23 21.46 7.67
C THR A 75 17.01 22.88 8.17
N VAL A 76 15.74 23.25 8.34
CA VAL A 76 15.33 24.58 8.81
C VAL A 76 14.94 24.53 10.28
N SER A 77 15.20 25.59 11.02
CA SER A 77 14.81 25.67 12.43
C SER A 77 13.30 25.89 12.57
N PHE A 78 12.70 25.43 13.67
CA PHE A 78 11.26 25.62 13.93
C PHE A 78 10.80 27.08 13.93
N ASN A 79 11.71 28.01 14.23
CA ASN A 79 11.43 29.46 14.31
C ASN A 79 11.90 30.22 13.06
N GLU A 80 12.38 29.53 12.04
CA GLU A 80 12.93 30.15 10.84
C GLU A 80 11.82 30.79 10.00
N LYS A 81 12.07 31.99 9.48
CA LYS A 81 11.08 32.69 8.65
C LYS A 81 11.10 32.11 7.24
N ILE A 82 10.02 31.46 6.86
CA ILE A 82 9.84 30.87 5.52
C ILE A 82 8.92 31.79 4.72
N GLU A 83 9.46 32.39 3.67
CA GLU A 83 8.74 33.34 2.82
C GLU A 83 7.73 32.64 1.90
N GLU A 84 8.06 31.45 1.41
CA GLU A 84 7.18 30.68 0.54
C GLU A 84 6.07 29.98 1.33
N GLU A 85 4.83 30.45 1.14
CA GLU A 85 3.64 29.95 1.84
C GLU A 85 3.39 28.45 1.60
N LYS A 86 3.71 27.93 0.40
CA LYS A 86 3.57 26.50 0.08
C LYS A 86 4.50 25.64 0.94
N ILE A 87 5.76 26.05 1.05
CA ILE A 87 6.79 25.36 1.85
C ILE A 87 6.41 25.43 3.33
N LYS A 88 6.02 26.62 3.80
CA LYS A 88 5.59 26.84 5.19
C LYS A 88 4.42 25.93 5.58
N LYS A 89 3.34 25.90 4.80
CA LYS A 89 2.18 25.02 5.04
C LYS A 89 2.58 23.54 5.08
N SER A 90 3.44 23.11 4.17
CA SER A 90 3.92 21.72 4.15
C SER A 90 4.75 21.38 5.39
N LEU A 91 5.64 22.27 5.84
CA LEU A 91 6.44 22.05 7.03
C LEU A 91 5.59 22.07 8.31
N GLU A 92 4.60 22.96 8.42
CA GLU A 92 3.69 22.96 9.57
C GLU A 92 2.89 21.66 9.69
N LYS A 93 2.36 21.16 8.55
CA LYS A 93 1.56 19.94 8.50
C LYS A 93 2.40 18.67 8.59
N ASN A 94 3.40 18.52 7.73
CA ASN A 94 4.13 17.28 7.49
C ASN A 94 5.53 17.25 8.12
N LYS A 95 6.04 18.39 8.59
CA LYS A 95 7.43 18.58 9.09
C LYS A 95 8.52 18.47 8.01
N PHE A 96 8.11 18.32 6.75
CA PHE A 96 8.98 18.34 5.58
C PHE A 96 8.26 18.94 4.36
N TYR A 97 9.04 19.31 3.36
CA TYR A 97 8.62 19.71 2.02
C TYR A 97 9.57 19.04 1.02
N ILE A 98 9.01 18.54 -0.08
CA ILE A 98 9.74 17.85 -1.14
C ILE A 98 9.29 18.44 -2.47
N ASP A 99 10.24 18.78 -3.32
CA ASP A 99 10.02 19.03 -4.74
C ASP A 99 11.03 18.26 -5.59
N GLU A 100 11.08 18.52 -6.89
CA GLU A 100 11.97 17.81 -7.82
C GLU A 100 13.47 18.03 -7.54
N ASN A 101 13.83 19.16 -6.92
CA ASN A 101 15.22 19.60 -6.77
C ASN A 101 15.70 19.60 -5.32
N GLN A 102 14.81 19.78 -4.34
CA GLN A 102 15.17 19.97 -2.95
C GLN A 102 14.25 19.23 -1.97
N ILE A 103 14.84 18.89 -0.83
CA ILE A 103 14.18 18.44 0.39
C ILE A 103 14.45 19.47 1.48
N ILE A 104 13.39 19.99 2.08
CA ILE A 104 13.46 20.91 3.22
C ILE A 104 12.73 20.27 4.38
N THR A 105 13.37 20.11 5.53
CA THR A 105 12.75 19.47 6.70
C THR A 105 13.03 20.22 7.99
N TYR A 106 12.21 19.99 9.00
CA TYR A 106 12.65 20.26 10.38
C TYR A 106 13.74 19.27 10.80
N PRO A 107 14.57 19.59 11.82
CA PRO A 107 15.66 18.75 12.29
C PRO A 107 15.15 17.56 13.12
N ILE A 108 14.29 16.75 12.51
CA ILE A 108 13.68 15.54 13.06
C ILE A 108 14.16 14.39 12.18
N GLU A 109 14.98 13.51 12.73
CA GLU A 109 15.72 12.50 11.97
C GLU A 109 14.81 11.53 11.20
N GLU A 110 13.70 11.11 11.83
CA GLU A 110 12.69 10.24 11.24
C GLU A 110 12.04 10.92 10.02
N LYS A 111 11.77 12.23 10.11
CA LYS A 111 11.17 13.01 9.02
C LYS A 111 12.17 13.30 7.90
N ILE A 112 13.45 13.45 8.23
CA ILE A 112 14.52 13.55 7.22
C ILE A 112 14.58 12.25 6.41
N LEU A 113 14.67 11.09 7.08
CA LEU A 113 14.72 9.80 6.40
C LEU A 113 13.44 9.53 5.61
N TYR A 114 12.27 9.81 6.18
CA TYR A 114 11.00 9.68 5.48
C TYR A 114 10.94 10.55 4.23
N ALA A 115 11.41 11.80 4.30
CA ALA A 115 11.41 12.69 3.15
C ALA A 115 12.35 12.21 2.03
N ILE A 116 13.51 11.66 2.39
CA ILE A 116 14.44 11.03 1.44
C ILE A 116 13.78 9.85 0.75
N GLU A 117 13.19 8.93 1.51
CA GLU A 117 12.49 7.76 0.97
C GLU A 117 11.29 8.16 0.11
N LYS A 118 10.50 9.14 0.55
CA LYS A 118 9.35 9.64 -0.22
C LYS A 118 9.76 10.32 -1.51
N SER A 119 10.88 11.06 -1.53
CA SER A 119 11.36 11.77 -2.72
C SER A 119 11.66 10.85 -3.90
N ILE A 120 12.02 9.59 -3.62
CA ILE A 120 12.33 8.61 -4.66
C ILE A 120 11.10 7.86 -5.18
N ASN A 121 9.94 8.00 -4.54
CA ASN A 121 8.73 7.25 -4.90
C ASN A 121 8.32 7.46 -6.37
N ASN A 122 7.67 6.44 -6.93
CA ASN A 122 7.11 6.42 -8.27
C ASN A 122 5.62 6.07 -8.17
N ASN A 123 4.73 6.92 -8.69
CA ASN A 123 3.29 6.69 -8.66
C ASN A 123 2.79 5.76 -9.80
N LYS A 124 3.71 5.08 -10.49
CA LYS A 124 3.41 4.21 -11.65
C LYS A 124 3.96 2.79 -11.49
N ILE A 125 3.94 2.23 -10.27
CA ILE A 125 4.39 0.84 -10.04
C ILE A 125 3.28 -0.20 -10.29
N VAL A 126 2.07 0.26 -10.62
CA VAL A 126 0.94 -0.59 -11.03
C VAL A 126 0.56 -0.23 -12.46
N ASN A 127 0.44 -1.25 -13.32
CA ASN A 127 0.17 -1.08 -14.74
C ASN A 127 -1.11 -0.25 -15.01
N SER A 128 -1.06 0.65 -16.00
CA SER A 128 -2.18 1.55 -16.33
C SER A 128 -3.45 0.83 -16.80
N LYS A 129 -3.37 -0.45 -17.18
CA LYS A 129 -4.54 -1.27 -17.54
C LYS A 129 -5.55 -1.44 -16.39
N TYR A 130 -5.12 -1.20 -15.15
CA TYR A 130 -5.98 -1.24 -13.97
C TYR A 130 -6.75 0.07 -13.72
N GLU A 131 -6.68 1.03 -14.67
CA GLU A 131 -7.45 2.27 -14.68
C GLU A 131 -7.42 3.01 -13.33
N ILE A 132 -8.58 3.14 -12.68
CA ILE A 132 -8.78 3.91 -11.44
C ILE A 132 -8.00 3.38 -10.24
N ILE A 133 -7.50 2.15 -10.29
CA ILE A 133 -6.70 1.54 -9.22
C ILE A 133 -5.19 1.83 -9.40
N SER A 134 -4.72 2.06 -10.63
CA SER A 134 -3.29 2.11 -10.94
C SER A 134 -2.52 3.12 -10.08
N GLU A 135 -2.97 4.36 -10.04
CA GLU A 135 -2.31 5.41 -9.24
C GLU A 135 -2.55 5.25 -7.73
N PRO A 136 -3.81 5.08 -7.24
CA PRO A 136 -4.06 4.91 -5.80
C PRO A 136 -3.31 3.74 -5.18
N LEU A 137 -3.24 2.59 -5.86
CA LEU A 137 -2.50 1.44 -5.34
C LEU A 137 -0.99 1.68 -5.38
N SER A 138 -0.48 2.36 -6.40
CA SER A 138 0.93 2.76 -6.45
C SER A 138 1.28 3.67 -5.26
N ASN A 139 0.45 4.68 -4.98
CA ASN A 139 0.65 5.60 -3.87
C ASN A 139 0.58 4.91 -2.51
N LEU A 140 -0.39 4.00 -2.31
CA LEU A 140 -0.53 3.20 -1.10
C LEU A 140 0.72 2.36 -0.81
N ILE A 141 1.20 1.60 -1.81
CA ILE A 141 2.37 0.73 -1.67
C ILE A 141 3.65 1.55 -1.45
N MET A 142 3.87 2.63 -2.22
CA MET A 142 5.08 3.45 -2.07
C MET A 142 5.12 4.25 -0.76
N THR A 143 3.96 4.69 -0.26
CA THR A 143 3.84 5.30 1.07
C THR A 143 4.17 4.28 2.14
N GLY A 144 3.61 3.07 2.05
CA GLY A 144 3.92 1.97 2.96
C GLY A 144 5.41 1.59 2.95
N LYS A 145 6.03 1.53 1.77
CA LYS A 145 7.48 1.31 1.61
C LYS A 145 8.30 2.39 2.32
N SER A 146 7.90 3.65 2.22
CA SER A 146 8.60 4.75 2.90
C SER A 146 8.50 4.62 4.42
N LEU A 147 7.34 4.20 4.94
CA LEU A 147 7.12 3.96 6.37
C LEU A 147 7.93 2.78 6.91
N ASP A 148 8.00 1.69 6.12
CA ASP A 148 8.80 0.51 6.40
C ASP A 148 10.30 0.82 6.53
N ARG A 149 10.80 1.70 5.65
CA ARG A 149 12.20 2.14 5.62
C ARG A 149 12.56 3.14 6.74
N VAL A 150 11.58 3.71 7.42
CA VAL A 150 11.82 4.62 8.54
C VAL A 150 11.66 3.91 9.89
N GLU A 151 10.98 2.77 9.91
CA GLU A 151 10.65 2.02 11.11
C GLU A 151 11.86 1.67 11.98
N VAL A 152 13.00 1.30 11.40
CA VAL A 152 14.24 1.01 12.16
C VAL A 152 14.70 2.17 13.05
N LEU A 153 14.39 3.40 12.65
CA LEU A 153 14.76 4.61 13.35
C LEU A 153 13.62 5.07 14.26
N ARG A 154 12.38 5.01 13.76
CA ARG A 154 11.18 5.45 14.48
C ARG A 154 10.85 4.58 15.68
N ASP A 155 10.94 3.25 15.52
CA ASP A 155 10.40 2.30 16.50
C ASP A 155 11.47 1.62 17.36
N PHE A 156 12.75 1.71 16.97
CA PHE A 156 13.85 1.00 17.62
C PHE A 156 14.96 1.99 18.00
N ASN A 157 15.40 1.93 19.26
CA ASN A 157 16.46 2.80 19.79
C ASN A 157 17.70 2.03 20.32
N GLY A 158 17.79 0.73 20.03
CA GLY A 158 18.86 -0.16 20.51
C GLY A 158 18.69 -0.72 21.91
N TRP A 159 17.63 -0.32 22.62
CA TRP A 159 17.32 -0.77 23.98
C TRP A 159 15.89 -1.27 24.11
N SER A 160 14.99 -0.69 23.32
CA SER A 160 13.56 -0.97 23.35
C SER A 160 12.95 -0.87 21.96
N TRP A 161 11.86 -1.61 21.78
CA TRP A 161 10.96 -1.47 20.64
C TRP A 161 9.67 -0.79 21.09
N THR A 162 9.43 0.44 20.65
CA THR A 162 8.28 1.27 21.04
C THR A 162 7.69 1.96 19.82
N THR A 163 6.38 1.94 19.65
CA THR A 163 5.73 2.55 18.47
C THR A 163 4.84 3.70 18.92
N ILE A 164 5.14 4.92 18.46
CA ILE A 164 4.30 6.10 18.68
C ILE A 164 3.36 6.25 17.48
N LYS A 165 2.12 5.79 17.64
CA LYS A 165 1.14 5.68 16.53
C LYS A 165 0.85 7.02 15.84
N THR A 166 0.91 8.13 16.57
CA THR A 166 0.68 9.49 16.04
C THR A 166 1.81 10.02 15.18
N GLU A 167 2.98 9.37 15.16
CA GLU A 167 4.13 9.80 14.34
C GLU A 167 4.15 9.18 12.94
N ILE A 168 3.30 8.16 12.70
CA ILE A 168 3.17 7.44 11.44
C ILE A 168 2.33 8.28 10.45
N GLU A 169 2.90 8.57 9.28
CA GLU A 169 2.29 9.44 8.28
C GLU A 169 1.00 8.87 7.68
N SER A 170 0.91 7.55 7.54
CA SER A 170 -0.30 6.85 7.07
C SER A 170 -0.39 5.46 7.68
N ILE A 171 -1.27 5.32 8.68
CA ILE A 171 -1.49 4.03 9.36
C ILE A 171 -2.04 2.98 8.39
N SER A 172 -2.95 3.36 7.48
CA SER A 172 -3.50 2.49 6.44
C SER A 172 -2.42 1.96 5.48
N SER A 173 -1.55 2.84 4.97
CA SER A 173 -0.44 2.43 4.10
C SER A 173 0.54 1.52 4.83
N ASN A 174 0.86 1.82 6.09
CA ASN A 174 1.71 0.96 6.91
C ASN A 174 1.10 -0.42 7.11
N LEU A 175 -0.17 -0.48 7.52
CA LEU A 175 -0.90 -1.72 7.75
C LEU A 175 -0.90 -2.62 6.51
N VAL A 176 -1.26 -2.07 5.35
CA VAL A 176 -1.30 -2.81 4.09
C VAL A 176 0.09 -3.31 3.71
N TYR A 177 1.12 -2.46 3.77
CA TYR A 177 2.46 -2.84 3.35
C TYR A 177 3.08 -3.91 4.26
N GLN A 178 2.93 -3.80 5.57
CA GLN A 178 3.45 -4.80 6.51
C GLN A 178 2.75 -6.15 6.34
N ILE A 179 1.41 -6.17 6.15
CA ILE A 179 0.67 -7.40 5.87
C ILE A 179 1.13 -8.04 4.56
N LEU A 180 1.27 -7.26 3.48
CA LEU A 180 1.76 -7.78 2.20
C LEU A 180 3.18 -8.32 2.31
N GLN A 181 4.06 -7.66 3.06
CA GLN A 181 5.42 -8.13 3.30
C GLN A 181 5.46 -9.46 4.08
N ILE A 182 4.54 -9.66 5.04
CA ILE A 182 4.42 -10.95 5.75
C ILE A 182 4.02 -12.07 4.78
N LEU A 183 3.02 -11.81 3.91
CA LEU A 183 2.44 -12.82 3.01
C LEU A 183 3.34 -13.15 1.80
N LEU A 184 3.96 -12.13 1.20
CA LEU A 184 4.70 -12.22 -0.07
C LEU A 184 6.22 -12.27 0.12
N GLY A 185 6.72 -11.72 1.23
CA GLY A 185 8.14 -11.58 1.52
C GLY A 185 8.73 -10.22 1.11
N GLU A 186 9.84 -9.87 1.75
CA GLU A 186 10.58 -8.62 1.53
C GLU A 186 11.04 -8.46 0.08
N GLU A 187 11.65 -9.51 -0.50
CA GLU A 187 12.18 -9.48 -1.87
C GLU A 187 11.11 -9.15 -2.91
N PHE A 188 9.91 -9.72 -2.78
CA PHE A 188 8.80 -9.42 -3.68
C PHE A 188 8.37 -7.95 -3.57
N MET A 189 8.20 -7.46 -2.33
CA MET A 189 7.77 -6.07 -2.08
C MET A 189 8.82 -5.05 -2.55
N ASP A 190 10.10 -5.35 -2.36
CA ASP A 190 11.21 -4.54 -2.86
C ASP A 190 11.20 -4.48 -4.39
N ASN A 191 11.11 -5.63 -5.05
CA ASN A 191 11.06 -5.71 -6.50
C ASN A 191 9.86 -4.95 -7.08
N TRP A 192 8.68 -5.06 -6.46
CA TRP A 192 7.50 -4.30 -6.86
C TRP A 192 7.73 -2.79 -6.69
N SER A 193 8.29 -2.37 -5.56
CA SER A 193 8.53 -0.95 -5.26
C SER A 193 9.65 -0.31 -6.10
N PHE A 194 10.55 -1.12 -6.65
CA PHE A 194 11.62 -0.66 -7.54
C PHE A 194 11.22 -0.61 -9.01
N ASP A 195 10.05 -1.12 -9.39
CA ASP A 195 9.59 -1.08 -10.77
C ASP A 195 9.49 0.36 -11.28
N THR A 196 9.98 0.56 -12.49
CA THR A 196 9.90 1.85 -13.17
C THR A 196 8.93 1.70 -14.32
N ASP A 197 7.81 2.42 -14.22
CA ASP A 197 6.78 2.59 -15.25
C ASP A 197 5.70 1.50 -15.35
N GLY A 198 5.63 0.56 -14.41
CA GLY A 198 4.53 -0.42 -14.35
C GLY A 198 4.61 -1.44 -15.48
N ILE A 199 5.82 -1.63 -16.02
CA ILE A 199 6.11 -2.51 -17.15
C ILE A 199 5.91 -3.96 -16.70
N ILE A 200 6.43 -4.29 -15.52
CA ILE A 200 6.22 -5.59 -14.91
C ILE A 200 4.91 -5.54 -14.13
N ASP A 201 4.00 -6.45 -14.45
CA ASP A 201 2.70 -6.53 -13.80
C ASP A 201 2.77 -7.26 -12.46
N TYR A 202 3.46 -6.64 -11.50
CA TYR A 202 3.56 -7.14 -10.13
C TYR A 202 2.18 -7.27 -9.46
N TYR A 203 1.19 -6.47 -9.86
CA TYR A 203 -0.15 -6.61 -9.31
C TYR A 203 -0.81 -7.92 -9.75
N SER A 204 -0.66 -8.31 -11.01
CA SER A 204 -1.09 -9.65 -11.46
C SER A 204 -0.31 -10.77 -10.77
N MET A 205 1.02 -10.62 -10.63
CA MET A 205 1.85 -11.61 -9.93
C MET A 205 1.45 -11.78 -8.46
N PHE A 206 1.11 -10.67 -7.79
CA PHE A 206 0.53 -10.68 -6.45
C PHE A 206 -0.76 -11.50 -6.40
N LYS A 207 -1.71 -11.23 -7.31
CA LYS A 207 -2.98 -11.99 -7.37
C LYS A 207 -2.74 -13.48 -7.56
N GLU A 208 -1.81 -13.84 -8.44
CA GLU A 208 -1.42 -15.23 -8.71
C GLU A 208 -0.76 -15.90 -7.50
N GLN A 209 0.24 -15.25 -6.89
CA GLN A 209 0.99 -15.80 -5.76
C GLN A 209 0.10 -16.05 -4.55
N ILE A 210 -0.79 -15.11 -4.22
CA ILE A 210 -1.77 -15.29 -3.14
C ILE A 210 -2.77 -16.39 -3.49
N SER A 211 -3.25 -16.45 -4.74
CA SER A 211 -4.18 -17.50 -5.18
C SER A 211 -3.55 -18.90 -5.07
N ASN A 212 -2.30 -19.04 -5.50
CA ASN A 212 -1.58 -20.32 -5.45
C ASN A 212 -1.31 -20.76 -4.01
N LYS A 213 -1.07 -19.81 -3.09
CA LYS A 213 -0.69 -20.12 -1.71
C LYS A 213 -1.88 -20.27 -0.76
N TYR A 214 -2.97 -19.51 -0.98
CA TYR A 214 -4.10 -19.41 -0.04
C TYR A 214 -5.47 -19.71 -0.66
N GLY A 215 -5.52 -19.98 -1.97
CA GLY A 215 -6.74 -20.24 -2.73
C GLY A 215 -7.33 -19.00 -3.39
N ILE A 216 -8.06 -19.24 -4.49
CA ILE A 216 -8.66 -18.20 -5.35
C ILE A 216 -9.61 -17.28 -4.57
N GLU A 217 -10.40 -17.85 -3.66
CA GLU A 217 -11.38 -17.09 -2.88
C GLU A 217 -10.70 -16.07 -1.94
N ASN A 218 -9.70 -16.51 -1.18
CA ASN A 218 -8.95 -15.64 -0.26
C ASN A 218 -8.15 -14.59 -1.02
N ALA A 219 -7.56 -14.96 -2.15
CA ALA A 219 -6.88 -14.00 -3.03
C ALA A 219 -7.84 -12.91 -3.51
N LYS A 220 -9.02 -13.30 -3.98
CA LYS A 220 -10.06 -12.37 -4.43
C LYS A 220 -10.50 -11.42 -3.34
N LYS A 221 -10.86 -11.94 -2.16
CA LYS A 221 -11.20 -11.10 -0.99
C LYS A 221 -10.08 -10.10 -0.68
N LEU A 222 -8.84 -10.58 -0.64
CA LEU A 222 -7.68 -9.75 -0.27
C LEU A 222 -7.47 -8.60 -1.25
N TYR A 223 -7.39 -8.87 -2.55
CA TYR A 223 -7.11 -7.81 -3.52
C TYR A 223 -8.29 -6.85 -3.71
N GLU A 224 -9.53 -7.31 -3.63
CA GLU A 224 -10.71 -6.41 -3.71
C GLU A 224 -10.78 -5.47 -2.50
N ILE A 225 -10.39 -5.93 -1.31
CA ILE A 225 -10.32 -5.08 -0.12
C ILE A 225 -9.16 -4.09 -0.20
N ILE A 226 -7.98 -4.51 -0.68
CA ILE A 226 -6.83 -3.62 -0.89
C ILE A 226 -7.18 -2.53 -1.93
N GLU A 227 -7.87 -2.88 -3.01
CA GLU A 227 -8.35 -1.91 -4.02
C GLU A 227 -9.24 -0.84 -3.37
N LYS A 228 -10.15 -1.22 -2.47
CA LYS A 228 -10.96 -0.26 -1.70
C LYS A 228 -10.13 0.61 -0.78
N ILE A 229 -9.19 0.04 -0.03
CA ILE A 229 -8.30 0.79 0.87
C ILE A 229 -7.46 1.80 0.08
N ALA A 230 -6.95 1.41 -1.09
CA ALA A 230 -6.19 2.30 -1.97
C ALA A 230 -7.02 3.53 -2.39
N ILE A 231 -8.25 3.31 -2.87
CA ILE A 231 -9.17 4.40 -3.24
C ILE A 231 -9.48 5.29 -2.02
N MET A 232 -9.87 4.70 -0.89
CA MET A 232 -10.16 5.43 0.35
C MET A 232 -8.98 6.30 0.78
N ASN A 233 -7.76 5.76 0.74
CA ASN A 233 -6.57 6.46 1.17
C ASN A 233 -6.18 7.62 0.24
N GLU A 234 -6.37 7.46 -1.07
CA GLU A 234 -6.12 8.53 -2.04
C GLU A 234 -7.13 9.67 -1.90
N ILE A 235 -8.42 9.35 -1.73
CA ILE A 235 -9.50 10.32 -1.53
C ILE A 235 -9.26 11.21 -0.30
N GLU A 236 -8.67 10.64 0.75
CA GLU A 236 -8.35 11.36 1.98
C GLU A 236 -7.18 12.34 1.80
N GLN A 237 -6.22 12.00 0.93
CA GLN A 237 -4.99 12.76 0.73
C GLN A 237 -5.09 13.80 -0.40
N ASP A 238 -5.86 13.51 -1.44
CA ASP A 238 -5.96 14.32 -2.66
C ASP A 238 -7.41 14.77 -2.93
N ILE A 239 -7.63 16.08 -2.75
CA ILE A 239 -8.95 16.72 -2.95
C ILE A 239 -9.32 16.76 -4.43
N ASP A 240 -8.35 16.96 -5.32
CA ASP A 240 -8.59 17.04 -6.77
C ASP A 240 -8.99 15.65 -7.28
N PHE A 241 -8.25 14.61 -6.87
CA PHE A 241 -8.62 13.20 -7.13
C PHE A 241 -10.04 12.90 -6.63
N LYS A 242 -10.36 13.26 -5.38
CA LYS A 242 -11.72 13.09 -4.82
C LYS A 242 -12.78 13.75 -5.70
N SER A 243 -12.55 14.99 -6.14
CA SER A 243 -13.50 15.74 -6.95
C SER A 243 -13.71 15.10 -8.35
N GLU A 244 -12.64 14.64 -8.98
CA GLU A 244 -12.67 13.92 -10.25
C GLU A 244 -13.47 12.63 -10.13
N LYS A 245 -13.26 11.86 -9.06
CA LYS A 245 -13.95 10.57 -8.85
C LYS A 245 -15.43 10.74 -8.52
N ILE A 246 -15.83 11.82 -7.85
CA ILE A 246 -17.26 12.16 -7.66
C ILE A 246 -17.93 12.40 -9.02
N GLN A 247 -17.28 13.10 -9.94
CA GLN A 247 -17.83 13.32 -11.29
C GLN A 247 -17.96 12.00 -12.04
N GLN A 248 -16.92 11.15 -12.02
CA GLN A 248 -16.96 9.82 -12.65
C GLN A 248 -18.06 8.92 -12.06
N LEU A 249 -18.29 8.98 -10.75
CA LEU A 249 -19.36 8.20 -10.11
C LEU A 249 -20.75 8.64 -10.57
N ASN A 250 -20.98 9.96 -10.74
CA ASN A 250 -22.23 10.48 -11.28
C ASN A 250 -22.48 10.04 -12.72
N GLU A 251 -21.43 10.00 -13.55
CA GLU A 251 -21.51 9.48 -14.92
C GLU A 251 -21.88 7.99 -14.93
N ILE A 252 -21.22 7.20 -14.08
CA ILE A 252 -21.49 5.76 -13.91
C ILE A 252 -22.93 5.53 -13.45
N ASP A 253 -23.44 6.31 -12.50
CA ASP A 253 -24.83 6.19 -12.04
C ASP A 253 -25.85 6.47 -13.14
N ASN A 254 -25.57 7.45 -14.00
CA ASN A 254 -26.43 7.75 -15.15
C ASN A 254 -26.39 6.61 -16.17
N ASP A 255 -25.21 6.05 -16.43
CA ASP A 255 -25.05 4.90 -17.34
C ASP A 255 -25.73 3.64 -16.82
N ILE A 256 -25.66 3.37 -15.51
CA ILE A 256 -26.39 2.26 -14.88
C ILE A 256 -27.90 2.48 -15.01
N LYS A 257 -28.41 3.69 -14.75
CA LYS A 257 -29.85 4.01 -14.90
C LYS A 257 -30.34 3.75 -16.33
N LYS A 258 -29.59 4.15 -17.35
CA LYS A 258 -29.92 3.86 -18.76
C LYS A 258 -29.99 2.35 -19.02
N ARG A 259 -29.07 1.57 -18.45
CA ARG A 259 -28.99 0.11 -18.61
C ARG A 259 -30.02 -0.67 -17.78
N THR A 260 -30.64 -0.06 -16.77
CA THR A 260 -31.69 -0.71 -15.98
C THR A 260 -32.89 -1.10 -16.85
N ASN A 261 -33.26 -0.25 -17.81
CA ASN A 261 -34.28 -0.56 -18.80
C ASN A 261 -33.62 -1.13 -20.08
N VAL A 262 -33.44 -2.44 -20.12
CA VAL A 262 -32.76 -3.14 -21.23
C VAL A 262 -33.45 -2.88 -22.58
N GLU A 263 -34.78 -2.87 -22.62
CA GLU A 263 -35.54 -2.63 -23.86
C GLU A 263 -35.30 -1.21 -24.39
N GLN A 264 -35.34 -0.22 -23.51
CA GLN A 264 -35.06 1.17 -23.87
C GLN A 264 -33.60 1.34 -24.33
N TYR A 265 -32.65 0.76 -23.60
CA TYR A 265 -31.22 0.81 -23.94
C TYR A 265 -30.95 0.19 -25.33
N ILE A 266 -31.53 -0.98 -25.62
CA ILE A 266 -31.41 -1.62 -26.94
C ILE A 266 -32.06 -0.76 -28.02
N THR A 267 -33.21 -0.14 -27.73
CA THR A 267 -33.93 0.72 -28.68
C THR A 267 -33.10 1.95 -29.02
N GLU A 268 -32.55 2.65 -28.02
CA GLU A 268 -31.69 3.83 -28.19
C GLU A 268 -30.45 3.48 -29.03
N LEU A 269 -29.73 2.41 -28.69
CA LEU A 269 -28.57 1.95 -29.49
C LEU A 269 -28.94 1.59 -30.93
N THR A 270 -30.12 0.96 -31.12
CA THR A 270 -30.60 0.59 -32.45
C THR A 270 -30.96 1.82 -33.28
N GLU A 271 -31.52 2.86 -32.67
CA GLU A 271 -31.82 4.14 -33.32
C GLU A 271 -30.56 4.92 -33.68
N GLU A 272 -29.57 4.96 -32.77
CA GLU A 272 -28.25 5.55 -33.04
C GLU A 272 -27.56 4.85 -34.22
N LYS A 273 -27.58 3.52 -34.25
CA LYS A 273 -27.05 2.72 -35.36
C LYS A 273 -27.74 3.08 -36.68
N LYS A 274 -29.09 3.12 -36.69
CA LYS A 274 -29.87 3.51 -37.88
C LYS A 274 -29.52 4.93 -38.35
N LYS A 275 -29.27 5.86 -37.43
CA LYS A 275 -28.87 7.24 -37.77
C LYS A 275 -27.48 7.25 -38.41
N ALA A 276 -26.51 6.55 -37.84
CA ALA A 276 -25.16 6.42 -38.40
C ALA A 276 -25.18 5.77 -39.79
N GLU A 277 -25.98 4.72 -40.00
CA GLU A 277 -26.17 4.06 -41.30
C GLU A 277 -26.74 5.02 -42.35
N LYS A 278 -27.76 5.81 -41.97
CA LYS A 278 -28.33 6.85 -42.86
C LYS A 278 -27.32 7.93 -43.22
N GLU A 279 -26.55 8.41 -42.24
CA GLU A 279 -25.50 9.40 -42.49
C GLU A 279 -24.40 8.86 -43.42
N ILE A 280 -23.99 7.61 -43.25
CA ILE A 280 -23.04 6.94 -44.16
C ILE A 280 -23.60 6.87 -45.58
N ALA A 281 -24.87 6.49 -45.74
CA ALA A 281 -25.51 6.42 -47.06
C ALA A 281 -25.57 7.80 -47.75
N VAL A 282 -25.87 8.85 -47.00
CA VAL A 282 -25.84 10.24 -47.50
C VAL A 282 -24.43 10.64 -47.92
N ILE A 283 -23.43 10.37 -47.07
CA ILE A 283 -22.02 10.65 -47.39
C ILE A 283 -21.57 9.89 -48.64
N GLN A 284 -21.91 8.60 -48.76
CA GLN A 284 -21.59 7.78 -49.93
C GLN A 284 -22.23 8.34 -51.21
N LYS A 285 -23.48 8.82 -51.14
CA LYS A 285 -24.16 9.46 -52.27
C LYS A 285 -23.48 10.77 -52.69
N ILE A 286 -23.01 11.58 -51.74
CA ILE A 286 -22.29 12.82 -52.04
C ILE A 286 -20.93 12.50 -52.68
N LEU A 287 -20.24 11.48 -52.18
CA LEU A 287 -18.91 11.09 -52.65
C LEU A 287 -18.92 10.34 -53.99
N SER A 288 -20.05 9.76 -54.39
CA SER A 288 -20.15 8.97 -55.64
C SER A 288 -20.16 9.81 -56.91
N SER A 289 -20.44 11.12 -56.81
CA SER A 289 -20.50 12.03 -57.97
C SER A 289 -19.79 13.34 -57.69
N GLU A 290 -18.93 13.77 -58.61
CA GLU A 290 -18.21 15.04 -58.50
C GLU A 290 -19.15 16.25 -58.54
N LYS A 291 -20.30 16.12 -59.21
CA LYS A 291 -21.37 17.13 -59.24
C LYS A 291 -22.02 17.30 -57.85
N GLU A 292 -22.38 16.19 -57.20
CA GLU A 292 -22.99 16.21 -55.87
C GLU A 292 -22.02 16.77 -54.82
N LEU A 293 -20.75 16.40 -54.89
CA LEU A 293 -19.72 16.93 -54.00
C LEU A 293 -19.51 18.45 -54.17
N LYS A 294 -19.53 18.96 -55.40
CA LYS A 294 -19.44 20.41 -55.67
C LYS A 294 -20.68 21.17 -55.18
N ASN A 295 -21.88 20.60 -55.35
CA ASN A 295 -23.12 21.18 -54.83
C ASN A 295 -23.11 21.22 -53.29
N GLN A 296 -22.67 20.16 -52.64
CA GLN A 296 -22.54 20.12 -51.18
C GLN A 296 -21.49 21.12 -50.68
N TYR A 297 -20.38 21.28 -51.41
CA TYR A 297 -19.36 22.29 -51.11
C TYR A 297 -19.90 23.72 -51.17
N GLN A 298 -20.74 24.04 -52.16
CA GLN A 298 -21.40 25.34 -52.25
C GLN A 298 -22.34 25.57 -51.05
N LYS A 299 -23.18 24.59 -50.73
CA LYS A 299 -24.12 24.66 -49.60
C LYS A 299 -23.44 24.86 -48.25
N VAL A 300 -22.37 24.10 -47.98
CA VAL A 300 -21.65 24.17 -46.68
C VAL A 300 -20.92 25.50 -46.49
N ASN A 301 -20.62 26.22 -47.59
CA ASN A 301 -19.93 27.51 -47.56
C ASN A 301 -20.86 28.72 -47.77
N GLU A 302 -22.16 28.49 -47.94
CA GLU A 302 -23.17 29.53 -48.13
C GLU A 302 -23.48 30.24 -46.80
N GLY A 303 -23.35 31.57 -46.77
CA GLY A 303 -23.61 32.36 -45.56
C GLY A 303 -22.61 32.22 -44.40
N VAL A 304 -21.55 31.42 -44.56
CA VAL A 304 -20.53 31.18 -43.51
C VAL A 304 -19.39 32.22 -43.59
N PRO A 305 -18.91 32.79 -42.46
CA PRO A 305 -17.73 33.67 -42.43
C PRO A 305 -16.48 33.00 -43.01
N ILE A 306 -15.60 33.78 -43.66
CA ILE A 306 -14.40 33.28 -44.38
C ILE A 306 -13.54 32.35 -43.53
N GLU A 307 -13.35 32.66 -42.24
CA GLU A 307 -12.55 31.88 -41.29
C GLU A 307 -13.09 30.46 -41.03
N LYS A 308 -14.39 30.25 -41.24
CA LYS A 308 -15.07 28.95 -41.00
C LYS A 308 -15.43 28.22 -42.30
N LYS A 309 -15.09 28.77 -43.47
CA LYS A 309 -15.36 28.11 -44.76
C LYS A 309 -14.43 26.93 -44.98
N VAL A 310 -14.96 25.90 -45.62
CA VAL A 310 -14.16 24.77 -46.10
C VAL A 310 -13.31 25.24 -47.28
N PHE A 311 -11.99 25.23 -47.10
CA PHE A 311 -11.01 25.80 -48.03
C PHE A 311 -11.04 25.22 -49.45
N SER A 312 -11.41 23.95 -49.60
CA SER A 312 -11.52 23.33 -50.92
C SER A 312 -12.44 22.12 -50.93
N VAL A 313 -12.89 21.74 -52.12
CA VAL A 313 -13.65 20.51 -52.38
C VAL A 313 -12.86 19.27 -51.90
N ARG A 314 -11.52 19.31 -51.96
CA ARG A 314 -10.64 18.24 -51.45
C ARG A 314 -10.71 18.12 -49.93
N VAL A 315 -10.72 19.24 -49.21
CA VAL A 315 -10.85 19.27 -47.74
C VAL A 315 -12.23 18.76 -47.33
N LEU A 316 -13.30 19.17 -48.03
CA LEU A 316 -14.65 18.64 -47.77
C LEU A 316 -14.69 17.11 -47.96
N ARG A 317 -14.06 16.60 -49.02
CA ARG A 317 -13.96 15.16 -49.26
C ARG A 317 -13.24 14.43 -48.11
N GLN A 318 -12.16 15.00 -47.59
CA GLN A 318 -11.45 14.44 -46.43
C GLN A 318 -12.33 14.43 -45.17
N GLN A 319 -13.03 15.54 -44.87
CA GLN A 319 -13.94 15.63 -43.73
C GLN A 319 -15.10 14.63 -43.83
N LEU A 320 -15.71 14.48 -45.00
CA LEU A 320 -16.78 13.50 -45.25
C LEU A 320 -16.27 12.07 -45.06
N ASN A 321 -15.07 11.75 -45.57
CA ASN A 321 -14.46 10.44 -45.36
C ASN A 321 -14.12 10.18 -43.88
N ALA A 322 -13.59 11.17 -43.16
CA ALA A 322 -13.33 11.05 -41.72
C ALA A 322 -14.62 10.79 -40.93
N LYS A 323 -15.68 11.57 -41.20
CA LYS A 323 -17.00 11.37 -40.58
C LYS A 323 -17.63 10.02 -40.93
N LYS A 324 -17.44 9.53 -42.16
CA LYS A 324 -17.85 8.18 -42.55
C LYS A 324 -17.13 7.11 -41.71
N GLN A 325 -15.82 7.25 -41.51
CA GLN A 325 -15.05 6.32 -40.69
C GLN A 325 -15.46 6.38 -39.21
N GLU A 326 -15.72 7.57 -38.68
CA GLU A 326 -16.27 7.77 -37.33
C GLU A 326 -17.62 7.05 -37.16
N ASN A 327 -18.54 7.23 -38.10
CA ASN A 327 -19.84 6.55 -38.08
C ASN A 327 -19.71 5.02 -38.21
N LEU A 328 -18.75 4.52 -39.01
CA LEU A 328 -18.47 3.08 -39.10
C LEU A 328 -17.97 2.53 -37.76
N LYS A 329 -17.01 3.22 -37.12
CA LYS A 329 -16.51 2.87 -35.79
C LYS A 329 -17.63 2.88 -34.74
N ASN A 330 -18.51 3.87 -34.78
CA ASN A 330 -19.67 3.93 -33.88
C ASN A 330 -20.60 2.72 -34.07
N ILE A 331 -20.87 2.31 -35.31
CA ILE A 331 -21.66 1.11 -35.59
C ILE A 331 -20.98 -0.16 -35.05
N GLU A 332 -19.67 -0.29 -35.20
CA GLU A 332 -18.88 -1.40 -34.64
C GLU A 332 -18.98 -1.42 -33.11
N ASP A 333 -18.82 -0.27 -32.44
CA ASP A 333 -18.96 -0.13 -30.99
C ASP A 333 -20.38 -0.47 -30.51
N ILE A 334 -21.42 -0.04 -31.24
CA ILE A 334 -22.82 -0.38 -30.94
C ILE A 334 -23.05 -1.89 -31.09
N ASN A 335 -22.60 -2.48 -32.20
CA ASN A 335 -22.72 -3.92 -32.42
C ASN A 335 -22.03 -4.71 -31.30
N PHE A 336 -20.84 -4.27 -30.89
CA PHE A 336 -20.12 -4.85 -29.76
C PHE A 336 -20.94 -4.75 -28.47
N LYS A 337 -21.52 -3.59 -28.15
CA LYS A 337 -22.35 -3.38 -26.93
C LYS A 337 -23.66 -4.18 -26.94
N LEU A 338 -24.25 -4.43 -28.11
CA LEU A 338 -25.50 -5.19 -28.26
C LEU A 338 -25.32 -6.70 -28.11
N LEU A 339 -24.10 -7.23 -28.20
CA LEU A 339 -23.85 -8.64 -27.95
C LEU A 339 -24.17 -8.97 -26.47
N PRO A 340 -25.02 -9.97 -26.18
CA PRO A 340 -25.45 -10.27 -24.81
C PRO A 340 -24.30 -10.49 -23.83
N TYR A 341 -23.26 -11.22 -24.27
CA TYR A 341 -22.06 -11.45 -23.45
C TYR A 341 -21.36 -10.14 -23.06
N ASN A 342 -21.09 -9.26 -24.03
CA ASN A 342 -20.43 -7.98 -23.81
C ASN A 342 -21.29 -7.02 -22.98
N TYR A 343 -22.62 -7.09 -23.12
CA TYR A 343 -23.54 -6.33 -22.28
C TYR A 343 -23.39 -6.73 -20.81
N VAL A 344 -23.41 -8.04 -20.52
CA VAL A 344 -23.22 -8.56 -19.15
C VAL A 344 -21.85 -8.19 -18.63
N GLU A 345 -20.78 -8.46 -19.37
CA GLU A 345 -19.40 -8.15 -18.96
C GLU A 345 -19.20 -6.65 -18.68
N SER A 346 -19.70 -5.78 -19.57
CA SER A 346 -19.58 -4.33 -19.36
C SER A 346 -20.41 -3.85 -18.17
N LYS A 347 -21.59 -4.43 -17.92
CA LYS A 347 -22.40 -4.12 -16.74
C LYS A 347 -21.68 -4.52 -15.45
N GLU A 348 -21.04 -5.69 -15.42
CA GLU A 348 -20.24 -6.14 -14.28
C GLU A 348 -19.06 -5.21 -14.01
N LYS A 349 -18.29 -4.84 -15.05
CA LYS A 349 -17.16 -3.89 -14.92
C LYS A 349 -17.61 -2.54 -14.37
N ILE A 350 -18.71 -1.98 -14.89
CA ILE A 350 -19.27 -0.71 -14.40
C ILE A 350 -19.73 -0.85 -12.95
N THR A 351 -20.34 -1.98 -12.58
CA THR A 351 -20.78 -2.24 -11.20
C THR A 351 -19.60 -2.34 -10.24
N GLN A 352 -18.53 -3.04 -10.62
CA GLN A 352 -17.30 -3.11 -9.82
C GLN A 352 -16.67 -1.72 -9.65
N LYS A 353 -16.57 -0.95 -10.73
CA LYS A 353 -16.06 0.42 -10.70
C LYS A 353 -16.88 1.31 -9.77
N LYS A 354 -18.21 1.20 -9.84
CA LYS A 354 -19.13 1.88 -8.92
C LYS A 354 -18.85 1.50 -7.46
N ASN A 355 -18.82 0.20 -7.14
CA ASN A 355 -18.59 -0.28 -5.78
C ASN A 355 -17.26 0.21 -5.17
N LEU A 356 -16.23 0.40 -6.01
CA LEU A 356 -14.95 0.97 -5.59
C LEU A 356 -15.08 2.47 -5.30
N LEU A 357 -15.72 3.23 -6.18
CA LEU A 357 -15.86 4.69 -6.03
C LEU A 357 -16.88 5.09 -4.96
N GLU A 358 -17.86 4.24 -4.64
CA GLU A 358 -18.82 4.48 -3.55
C GLU A 358 -18.14 4.60 -2.18
N THR A 359 -16.90 4.11 -2.04
CA THR A 359 -16.10 4.30 -0.82
C THR A 359 -15.88 5.78 -0.47
N ILE A 360 -16.02 6.71 -1.43
CA ILE A 360 -16.01 8.17 -1.20
C ILE A 360 -17.03 8.60 -0.14
N TYR A 361 -18.14 7.87 -0.04
CA TYR A 361 -19.25 8.19 0.87
C TYR A 361 -19.21 7.37 2.17
N TYR A 362 -18.20 6.52 2.37
CA TYR A 362 -18.13 5.70 3.58
C TYR A 362 -17.92 6.56 4.82
N THR A 363 -18.76 6.32 5.81
CA THR A 363 -18.61 6.79 7.20
C THR A 363 -17.38 6.16 7.87
N GLU A 364 -16.93 6.72 8.99
CA GLU A 364 -15.79 6.16 9.74
C GLU A 364 -16.03 4.70 10.17
N GLU A 365 -17.26 4.31 10.51
CA GLU A 365 -17.61 2.93 10.83
C GLU A 365 -17.51 2.01 9.61
N GLU A 366 -18.03 2.43 8.45
CA GLU A 366 -17.92 1.65 7.21
C GLU A 366 -16.47 1.49 6.76
N GLN A 367 -15.65 2.53 6.92
CA GLN A 367 -14.21 2.45 6.67
C GLN A 367 -13.54 1.46 7.63
N LYS A 368 -13.86 1.53 8.93
CA LYS A 368 -13.36 0.57 9.94
C LYS A 368 -13.73 -0.87 9.57
N GLU A 369 -14.95 -1.12 9.07
CA GLU A 369 -15.34 -2.45 8.61
C GLU A 369 -14.48 -2.96 7.44
N VAL A 370 -14.09 -2.09 6.50
CA VAL A 370 -13.19 -2.47 5.40
C VAL A 370 -11.84 -2.94 5.95
N TYR A 371 -11.27 -2.19 6.91
CA TYR A 371 -10.01 -2.56 7.56
C TYR A 371 -10.13 -3.83 8.42
N LEU A 372 -11.25 -4.04 9.11
CA LEU A 372 -11.51 -5.29 9.84
C LEU A 372 -11.56 -6.48 8.88
N LYS A 373 -12.29 -6.36 7.77
CA LYS A 373 -12.36 -7.42 6.74
C LYS A 373 -10.97 -7.71 6.15
N PHE A 374 -10.14 -6.69 5.95
CA PHE A 374 -8.76 -6.86 5.49
C PHE A 374 -7.93 -7.71 6.45
N VAL A 375 -7.95 -7.34 7.73
CA VAL A 375 -7.22 -8.02 8.80
C VAL A 375 -7.72 -9.46 9.00
N ILE A 376 -9.03 -9.69 9.01
CA ILE A 376 -9.62 -11.04 9.10
C ILE A 376 -9.16 -11.90 7.92
N THR A 377 -9.20 -11.37 6.70
CA THR A 377 -8.72 -12.08 5.50
C THR A 377 -7.23 -12.44 5.60
N PHE A 378 -6.41 -11.55 6.17
CA PHE A 378 -5.01 -11.87 6.48
C PHE A 378 -4.91 -13.03 7.47
N LEU A 379 -5.66 -13.02 8.59
CA LEU A 379 -5.62 -14.09 9.59
C LEU A 379 -6.01 -15.43 8.98
N GLU A 380 -7.01 -15.46 8.10
CA GLU A 380 -7.39 -16.66 7.33
C GLU A 380 -6.22 -17.18 6.48
N CYS A 381 -5.50 -16.30 5.78
CA CYS A 381 -4.31 -16.66 4.99
C CYS A 381 -3.17 -17.15 5.89
N PHE A 382 -2.90 -16.44 6.98
CA PHE A 382 -1.82 -16.77 7.92
C PHE A 382 -2.04 -18.12 8.61
N LYS A 383 -3.29 -18.46 8.93
CA LYS A 383 -3.69 -19.78 9.44
C LYS A 383 -3.29 -20.91 8.50
N GLN A 384 -3.39 -20.70 7.19
CA GLN A 384 -2.97 -21.69 6.20
C GLN A 384 -1.44 -21.83 6.16
N GLU A 385 -0.69 -20.73 6.32
CA GLU A 385 0.78 -20.81 6.44
C GLU A 385 1.21 -21.67 7.62
N ILE A 386 0.58 -21.46 8.77
CA ILE A 386 0.86 -22.19 10.00
C ILE A 386 0.66 -23.70 9.80
N LYS A 387 -0.42 -24.09 9.13
CA LYS A 387 -0.72 -25.51 8.86
C LYS A 387 0.31 -26.18 7.95
N ASN A 388 0.93 -25.40 7.05
CA ASN A 388 1.94 -25.88 6.11
C ASN A 388 3.39 -25.68 6.60
N ALA A 389 3.57 -25.13 7.80
CA ALA A 389 4.88 -24.80 8.35
C ALA A 389 5.68 -26.03 8.78
N ASN A 390 6.99 -26.00 8.56
CA ASN A 390 7.93 -26.95 9.14
C ASN A 390 8.54 -26.36 10.42
N LYS A 391 9.42 -27.12 11.09
CA LYS A 391 10.02 -26.71 12.36
C LYS A 391 10.80 -25.39 12.24
N ASP A 392 11.59 -25.24 11.19
CA ASP A 392 12.45 -24.06 11.00
C ASP A 392 11.63 -22.80 10.67
N THR A 393 10.51 -22.96 9.95
CA THR A 393 9.64 -21.85 9.58
C THR A 393 8.67 -21.45 10.69
N LEU A 394 8.27 -22.37 11.58
CA LEU A 394 7.28 -22.08 12.62
C LEU A 394 7.78 -21.01 13.61
N LEU A 395 9.06 -21.04 13.99
CA LEU A 395 9.59 -20.00 14.87
C LEU A 395 9.53 -18.61 14.21
N ASN A 396 9.85 -18.54 12.92
CA ASN A 396 9.73 -17.31 12.15
C ASN A 396 8.27 -16.84 12.07
N LEU A 397 7.30 -17.76 11.92
CA LEU A 397 5.87 -17.41 11.96
C LEU A 397 5.44 -16.87 13.34
N ILE A 398 5.96 -17.43 14.43
CA ILE A 398 5.66 -16.92 15.78
C ILE A 398 6.16 -15.48 15.94
N TYR A 399 7.38 -15.18 15.50
CA TYR A 399 7.90 -13.81 15.51
C TYR A 399 7.11 -12.88 14.59
N LYS A 400 6.81 -13.31 13.36
CA LYS A 400 5.98 -12.52 12.43
C LYS A 400 4.59 -12.23 12.98
N PHE A 401 3.96 -13.20 13.64
CA PHE A 401 2.65 -13.01 14.27
C PHE A 401 2.74 -12.04 15.46
N ARG A 402 3.79 -12.14 16.29
CA ARG A 402 4.04 -11.16 17.36
C ARG A 402 4.25 -9.75 16.82
N TYR A 403 5.04 -9.61 15.76
CA TYR A 403 5.21 -8.34 15.06
C TYR A 403 3.87 -7.79 14.56
N TYR A 404 3.11 -8.64 13.86
CA TYR A 404 1.80 -8.32 13.32
C TYR A 404 0.83 -7.79 14.38
N MET A 405 0.75 -8.43 15.54
CA MET A 405 -0.13 -8.03 16.64
C MET A 405 0.13 -6.62 17.16
N LEU A 406 1.35 -6.12 16.98
CA LEU A 406 1.79 -4.79 17.42
C LEU A 406 1.73 -3.73 16.32
N ILE A 407 1.31 -4.10 15.10
CA ILE A 407 1.06 -3.13 14.02
C ILE A 407 -0.11 -2.21 14.44
N PRO A 408 0.03 -0.89 14.29
CA PRO A 408 -1.06 0.05 14.52
C PRO A 408 -2.25 -0.21 13.59
N PHE A 409 -3.44 -0.33 14.16
CA PHE A 409 -4.70 -0.42 13.41
C PHE A 409 -5.31 0.97 13.21
N ASN A 410 -5.22 1.82 14.22
CA ASN A 410 -5.59 3.23 14.17
C ASN A 410 -4.63 4.06 15.05
N THR A 411 -4.92 5.35 15.28
CA THR A 411 -4.02 6.24 16.05
C THR A 411 -3.95 5.92 17.55
N GLN A 412 -4.88 5.11 18.08
CA GLN A 412 -4.96 4.69 19.48
C GLN A 412 -4.60 3.21 19.65
N ASP A 413 -5.10 2.35 18.77
CA ASP A 413 -5.12 0.90 18.94
C ASP A 413 -4.18 0.20 17.96
N SER A 414 -3.55 -0.87 18.44
CA SER A 414 -2.83 -1.85 17.62
C SER A 414 -3.76 -3.03 17.32
N ILE A 415 -3.39 -3.93 16.41
CA ILE A 415 -4.25 -5.07 16.04
C ILE A 415 -4.68 -5.89 17.26
N LYS A 416 -3.76 -6.14 18.21
CA LYS A 416 -4.06 -6.86 19.45
C LYS A 416 -5.14 -6.22 20.33
N ASP A 417 -5.34 -4.92 20.19
CA ASP A 417 -6.24 -4.12 21.03
C ASP A 417 -7.68 -4.12 20.48
N ILE A 418 -7.90 -4.63 19.26
CA ILE A 418 -9.21 -4.62 18.58
C ILE A 418 -10.07 -5.79 19.03
N SER A 419 -11.18 -5.47 19.71
CA SER A 419 -12.08 -6.47 20.31
C SER A 419 -12.72 -7.42 19.29
N GLU A 420 -13.02 -6.91 18.10
CA GLU A 420 -13.69 -7.61 17.01
C GLU A 420 -12.82 -8.70 16.38
N LEU A 421 -11.51 -8.70 16.65
CA LEU A 421 -10.54 -9.66 16.10
C LEU A 421 -10.17 -10.76 17.11
N LYS A 422 -10.69 -10.69 18.34
CA LYS A 422 -10.24 -11.53 19.45
C LYS A 422 -10.45 -13.01 19.18
N GLU A 423 -11.55 -13.39 18.52
CA GLU A 423 -11.86 -14.78 18.22
C GLU A 423 -10.88 -15.37 17.21
N GLU A 424 -10.69 -14.68 16.08
CA GLU A 424 -9.78 -15.06 15.01
C GLU A 424 -8.33 -15.11 15.50
N ILE A 425 -7.90 -14.10 16.26
CA ILE A 425 -6.57 -14.07 16.89
C ILE A 425 -6.38 -15.28 17.81
N THR A 426 -7.33 -15.54 18.70
CA THR A 426 -7.27 -16.68 19.64
C THR A 426 -7.15 -18.00 18.90
N GLU A 427 -7.79 -18.14 17.74
CA GLU A 427 -7.68 -19.33 16.91
C GLU A 427 -6.27 -19.52 16.34
N ILE A 428 -5.63 -18.44 15.86
CA ILE A 428 -4.24 -18.47 15.41
C ILE A 428 -3.29 -18.85 16.56
N GLU A 429 -3.47 -18.23 17.73
CA GLU A 429 -2.65 -18.51 18.91
C GLU A 429 -2.73 -19.99 19.31
N LYS A 430 -3.94 -20.56 19.28
CA LYS A 430 -4.18 -21.99 19.58
C LYS A 430 -3.50 -22.91 18.59
N GLU A 431 -3.54 -22.61 17.29
CA GLU A 431 -2.83 -23.44 16.30
C GLU A 431 -1.31 -23.31 16.45
N LEU A 432 -0.77 -22.11 16.67
CA LEU A 432 0.66 -21.89 16.87
C LEU A 432 1.19 -22.65 18.10
N ILE A 433 0.54 -22.57 19.26
CA ILE A 433 1.00 -23.30 20.46
C ILE A 433 0.90 -24.81 20.29
N LYS A 434 -0.16 -25.29 19.63
CA LYS A 434 -0.42 -26.71 19.39
C LYS A 434 0.68 -27.31 18.52
N ILE A 435 0.98 -26.69 17.38
CA ILE A 435 2.06 -27.13 16.50
C ILE A 435 3.42 -26.91 17.17
N GLY A 436 3.62 -25.77 17.86
CA GLY A 436 4.85 -25.45 18.57
C GLY A 436 5.23 -26.49 19.63
N LYS A 437 4.25 -26.98 20.40
CA LYS A 437 4.45 -28.07 21.38
C LYS A 437 4.70 -29.41 20.71
N LYS A 438 3.99 -29.72 19.61
CA LYS A 438 4.16 -30.96 18.84
C LYS A 438 5.59 -31.07 18.28
N GLU A 439 6.08 -29.98 17.67
CA GLU A 439 7.41 -29.90 17.06
C GLU A 439 8.55 -29.59 18.05
N LYS A 440 8.22 -29.54 19.36
CA LYS A 440 9.14 -29.26 20.46
C LYS A 440 9.87 -27.91 20.32
N ILE A 441 9.27 -26.93 19.67
CA ILE A 441 9.77 -25.54 19.63
C ILE A 441 9.35 -24.81 20.90
N VAL A 442 8.12 -25.05 21.36
CA VAL A 442 7.57 -24.49 22.60
C VAL A 442 7.61 -25.55 23.69
N SER A 443 8.02 -25.15 24.89
CA SER A 443 8.01 -26.02 26.06
C SER A 443 6.59 -26.51 26.35
N LYS A 444 6.46 -27.81 26.65
CA LYS A 444 5.15 -28.43 26.96
C LYS A 444 4.47 -27.80 28.18
N GLU A 445 5.27 -27.23 29.08
CA GLU A 445 4.83 -26.63 30.33
C GLU A 445 4.15 -25.27 30.12
N VAL A 446 4.36 -24.59 28.98
CA VAL A 446 3.82 -23.24 28.73
C VAL A 446 2.28 -23.28 28.70
N PRO A 447 1.58 -22.59 29.64
CA PRO A 447 0.12 -22.47 29.62
C PRO A 447 -0.35 -21.61 28.44
N PHE A 448 -1.61 -21.79 28.03
CA PHE A 448 -2.18 -20.96 26.96
C PHE A 448 -2.27 -19.49 27.38
N GLU A 449 -2.58 -19.21 28.64
CA GLU A 449 -2.65 -17.85 29.18
C GLU A 449 -1.30 -17.14 29.15
N VAL A 450 -0.18 -17.85 29.33
CA VAL A 450 1.16 -17.27 29.16
C VAL A 450 1.47 -17.07 27.68
N TRP A 451 0.99 -17.98 26.85
CA TRP A 451 1.22 -17.97 25.41
C TRP A 451 0.63 -16.75 24.71
N THR A 452 -0.59 -16.33 25.06
CA THR A 452 -1.21 -15.13 24.46
C THR A 452 -0.36 -13.88 24.66
N HIS A 453 0.23 -13.72 25.85
CA HIS A 453 1.05 -12.55 26.17
C HIS A 453 2.40 -12.52 25.43
N ILE A 454 2.87 -13.64 24.87
CA ILE A 454 4.06 -13.65 24.00
C ILE A 454 3.82 -12.81 22.74
N PHE A 455 2.58 -12.66 22.29
CA PHE A 455 2.26 -11.85 21.13
C PHE A 455 2.01 -10.38 21.46
N GLU A 456 1.96 -10.04 22.75
CA GLU A 456 1.72 -8.68 23.22
C GLU A 456 3.00 -7.97 23.69
N THR A 457 4.04 -8.76 24.02
CA THR A 457 5.33 -8.27 24.51
C THR A 457 6.16 -7.56 23.43
N ARG A 458 6.95 -6.58 23.89
CA ARG A 458 7.93 -5.85 23.07
C ARG A 458 9.37 -6.35 23.26
N ILE A 459 9.58 -7.44 24.01
CA ILE A 459 10.90 -8.09 24.13
C ILE A 459 11.37 -8.56 22.75
N ILE A 460 12.61 -8.23 22.38
CA ILE A 460 13.16 -8.50 21.05
C ILE A 460 13.40 -9.98 20.82
N ASP A 461 14.17 -10.65 21.70
CA ASP A 461 14.54 -12.05 21.53
C ASP A 461 13.58 -12.97 22.31
N LEU A 462 12.66 -13.59 21.59
CA LEU A 462 11.75 -14.58 22.17
C LEU A 462 12.47 -15.89 22.54
N LYS A 463 13.63 -16.22 21.94
CA LYS A 463 14.28 -17.52 22.18
C LYS A 463 14.79 -17.65 23.61
N GLU A 464 15.24 -16.56 24.20
CA GLU A 464 15.73 -16.51 25.59
C GLU A 464 14.67 -16.07 26.59
N LEU A 465 13.39 -16.17 26.22
CA LEU A 465 12.28 -15.77 27.07
C LEU A 465 11.92 -16.85 28.11
N TYR A 466 11.81 -16.44 29.36
CA TYR A 466 11.37 -17.26 30.48
C TYR A 466 10.07 -16.71 31.07
N TYR A 467 9.27 -17.59 31.66
CA TYR A 467 8.13 -17.18 32.49
C TYR A 467 8.26 -17.74 33.90
N LYS A 468 7.67 -17.03 34.87
CA LYS A 468 7.49 -17.52 36.25
C LYS A 468 6.06 -17.26 36.68
N ILE A 469 5.40 -18.28 37.20
CA ILE A 469 4.11 -18.15 37.89
C ILE A 469 4.37 -18.13 39.38
N PHE A 470 3.77 -17.19 40.10
CA PHE A 470 3.87 -17.09 41.56
C PHE A 470 2.53 -16.65 42.16
N ALA A 471 2.35 -16.90 43.45
CA ALA A 471 1.16 -16.50 44.19
C ALA A 471 1.49 -15.34 45.13
N GLU A 472 0.66 -14.31 45.14
CA GLU A 472 0.78 -13.13 46.00
C GLU A 472 -0.63 -12.69 46.40
N TYR A 473 -0.89 -12.50 47.70
CA TYR A 473 -2.20 -12.07 48.22
C TYR A 473 -3.40 -12.86 47.65
N ASP A 474 -3.35 -14.20 47.71
CA ASP A 474 -4.38 -15.14 47.21
C ASP A 474 -4.67 -15.08 45.70
N LYS A 475 -3.90 -14.32 44.93
CA LYS A 475 -3.96 -14.29 43.46
C LYS A 475 -2.71 -14.94 42.86
N LYS A 476 -2.87 -15.54 41.68
CA LYS A 476 -1.73 -16.01 40.88
C LYS A 476 -1.35 -14.94 39.86
N TYR A 477 -0.05 -14.77 39.67
CA TYR A 477 0.52 -13.88 38.69
C TYR A 477 1.47 -14.65 37.78
N PHE A 478 1.61 -14.25 36.52
CA PHE A 478 2.80 -14.55 35.73
C PHE A 478 3.59 -13.27 35.48
N GLN A 479 4.85 -13.50 35.17
CA GLN A 479 5.78 -12.48 34.75
C GLN A 479 6.70 -13.08 33.69
N LEU A 480 6.94 -12.33 32.62
CA LEU A 480 7.92 -12.65 31.58
C LEU A 480 9.29 -12.11 31.98
N PHE A 481 10.33 -12.85 31.64
CA PHE A 481 11.72 -12.53 31.93
C PHE A 481 12.56 -12.68 30.67
N ASP A 482 13.23 -11.59 30.30
CA ASP A 482 14.35 -11.58 29.37
C ASP A 482 15.62 -11.55 30.22
N GLU A 483 16.29 -12.71 30.31
CA GLU A 483 17.39 -12.95 31.26
C GLU A 483 17.03 -12.57 32.72
N ASN A 484 17.53 -11.41 33.18
CA ASN A 484 17.35 -10.85 34.51
C ASN A 484 16.33 -9.70 34.55
N ILE A 485 15.91 -9.19 33.40
CA ILE A 485 14.92 -8.11 33.27
C ILE A 485 13.54 -8.75 33.20
N SER A 486 12.56 -8.15 33.85
CA SER A 486 11.20 -8.68 33.94
C SER A 486 10.17 -7.64 33.54
N GLU A 487 9.16 -8.05 32.77
CA GLU A 487 8.01 -7.21 32.47
C GLU A 487 7.06 -7.08 33.68
N GLU A 488 5.94 -6.38 33.49
CA GLU A 488 4.90 -6.25 34.51
C GLU A 488 4.31 -7.62 34.91
N LYS A 489 3.73 -7.65 36.12
CA LYS A 489 3.05 -8.84 36.65
C LYS A 489 1.60 -8.84 36.16
N PHE A 490 1.17 -9.95 35.59
CA PHE A 490 -0.19 -10.10 35.08
C PHE A 490 -0.96 -11.12 35.91
N ILE A 491 -2.22 -10.81 36.26
CA ILE A 491 -3.08 -11.69 37.04
C ILE A 491 -3.54 -12.87 36.18
N ILE A 492 -3.58 -14.06 36.77
CA ILE A 492 -4.07 -15.26 36.10
C ILE A 492 -5.15 -15.94 36.92
N ASN A 493 -6.28 -16.18 36.27
CA ASN A 493 -7.47 -16.73 36.92
C ASN A 493 -7.55 -18.26 36.77
N ASN A 494 -7.09 -18.82 35.65
CA ASN A 494 -7.14 -20.27 35.37
C ASN A 494 -5.76 -20.77 34.93
N ILE A 495 -5.16 -21.68 35.69
CA ILE A 495 -3.97 -22.43 35.26
C ILE A 495 -4.13 -23.88 35.73
N GLU A 496 -4.10 -24.82 34.77
CA GLU A 496 -3.89 -26.24 35.05
C GLU A 496 -2.52 -26.47 35.70
N LYS A 497 -2.35 -27.56 36.46
CA LYS A 497 -1.13 -27.89 37.24
C LYS A 497 0.19 -27.41 36.58
N ASN A 498 0.72 -26.30 37.07
CA ASN A 498 1.99 -25.71 36.64
C ASN A 498 2.96 -25.58 37.80
N LYS A 499 4.26 -25.57 37.52
CA LYS A 499 5.27 -25.34 38.54
C LYS A 499 5.21 -23.87 38.97
N ILE A 500 5.00 -23.66 40.26
CA ILE A 500 4.97 -22.33 40.88
C ILE A 500 6.39 -21.97 41.35
N ASN A 501 6.72 -20.69 41.31
CA ASN A 501 7.98 -20.10 41.79
C ASN A 501 9.24 -20.56 41.04
N LYS A 502 9.12 -21.12 39.84
CA LYS A 502 10.24 -21.53 38.99
C LYS A 502 10.25 -20.77 37.67
N LYS A 503 11.42 -20.28 37.24
CA LYS A 503 11.63 -19.76 35.88
C LYS A 503 11.65 -20.95 34.90
N ILE A 504 10.81 -20.90 33.87
CA ILE A 504 10.71 -21.93 32.83
C ILE A 504 10.95 -21.26 31.48
N LYS A 505 11.84 -21.84 30.67
CA LYS A 505 12.11 -21.35 29.31
C LYS A 505 10.91 -21.65 28.43
N ILE A 506 10.49 -20.67 27.63
CA ILE A 506 9.30 -20.80 26.77
C ILE A 506 9.65 -21.57 25.50
N PHE A 507 10.78 -21.26 24.88
CA PHE A 507 11.25 -21.88 23.64
C PHE A 507 12.40 -22.87 23.92
N ASN A 508 12.39 -24.04 23.29
CA ASN A 508 13.39 -25.10 23.51
C ASN A 508 14.59 -25.00 22.58
#